data_AF-A0A723CBR1-F1
#
_entry.id   AF-A0A723CBR1-F1
#
_cell.length_a   1.000
_cell.length_b   1.000
_cell.length_c   1.000
_cell.angle_alpha   90.00
_cell.angle_beta   90.00
_cell.angle_gamma   90.00
#
_symmetry.space_group_name_H-M   'P 1'
#
loop_
_entity.id
_entity.type
_entity.pdbx_description
1 polymer ?
#
loop_
_entity_poly.entity_id
_entity_poly.type
_entity_poly.pdbx_seq_one_letter_code
_entity_poly.pdbx_strand_id
1 'polypeptide(L)'
;MSENLMLKGYVTGRIIAESICNKCKKYIRTDDGVTAVEYAIVVAGVAAIVITIFGTGGPVEDVLNTTFTNLKSKITSTIGGGGTPSP
;
A
#
# COMPACT_ATOMS: atom_id res chain seq x y z
N MET A 1 -33.30 45.40 14.60
CA MET A 1 -33.27 44.01 14.09
C MET A 1 -31.92 43.66 13.44
N SER A 2 -31.23 44.60 12.78
CA SER A 2 -29.91 44.38 12.14
C SER A 2 -28.73 44.10 13.09
N GLU A 3 -28.61 44.79 14.23
CA GLU A 3 -27.48 44.61 15.16
C GLU A 3 -27.41 43.21 15.79
N ASN A 4 -28.56 42.60 16.12
CA ASN A 4 -28.62 41.24 16.65
C ASN A 4 -28.16 40.19 15.63
N LEU A 5 -28.32 40.48 14.33
CA LEU A 5 -27.89 39.59 13.26
C LEU A 5 -26.37 39.64 13.06
N MET A 6 -25.79 40.84 13.09
CA MET A 6 -24.33 41.05 13.08
C MET A 6 -23.65 40.40 14.29
N LEU A 7 -24.22 40.57 15.48
CA LEU A 7 -23.66 40.01 16.70
C LEU A 7 -23.73 38.47 16.72
N LYS A 8 -24.85 37.88 16.27
CA LYS A 8 -24.97 36.42 16.10
C LYS A 8 -23.99 35.89 15.06
N GLY A 9 -23.83 36.56 13.93
CA GLY A 9 -22.87 36.17 12.89
C GLY A 9 -21.43 36.15 13.41
N TYR A 10 -21.02 37.17 14.17
CA TYR A 10 -19.69 37.25 14.76
C TYR A 10 -19.43 36.18 15.82
N VAL A 11 -20.38 35.96 16.74
CA VAL A 11 -20.25 34.94 17.79
C VAL A 11 -20.24 33.53 17.20
N THR A 12 -21.13 33.21 16.26
CA THR A 12 -21.13 31.91 15.58
C THR A 12 -19.86 31.68 14.75
N GLY A 13 -19.38 32.70 14.04
CA GLY A 13 -18.12 32.62 13.28
C GLY A 13 -16.92 32.33 14.18
N ARG A 14 -16.83 33.01 15.33
CA ARG A 14 -15.79 32.77 16.33
C ARG A 14 -15.88 31.38 16.96
N ILE A 15 -17.07 30.92 17.33
CA ILE A 15 -17.27 29.57 17.92
C ILE A 15 -16.85 28.48 16.93
N ILE A 16 -17.17 28.62 15.64
CA ILE A 16 -16.78 27.64 14.61
C ILE A 16 -15.25 27.63 14.44
N ALA A 17 -14.63 28.81 14.36
CA ALA A 17 -13.18 28.93 14.24
C ALA A 17 -12.45 28.34 15.46
N GLU A 18 -12.91 28.63 16.68
CA GLU A 18 -12.35 28.08 17.91
C GLU A 18 -12.57 26.56 18.02
N SER A 19 -13.71 26.04 17.56
CA SER A 19 -14.02 24.60 17.58
C SER A 19 -13.13 23.81 16.60
N ILE A 20 -12.87 24.35 15.41
CA ILE A 20 -11.94 23.74 14.44
C ILE A 20 -10.51 23.79 14.99
N CYS A 21 -10.08 24.95 15.51
CA CYS A 21 -8.75 25.12 16.08
C CYS A 21 -8.50 24.16 17.27
N ASN A 22 -9.46 24.04 18.19
CA ASN A 22 -9.34 23.11 19.32
C ASN A 22 -9.35 21.65 18.89
N LYS A 23 -10.13 21.28 17.87
CA LYS A 23 -10.11 19.93 17.30
C LYS A 23 -8.74 19.63 16.68
N CYS A 24 -8.24 20.49 15.79
CA CYS A 24 -6.90 20.34 15.21
C CYS A 24 -5.81 20.28 16.30
N LYS A 25 -5.89 21.14 17.31
CA LYS A 25 -4.97 21.16 18.45
C LYS A 25 -5.03 19.89 19.30
N LYS A 26 -6.20 19.25 19.40
CA LYS A 26 -6.37 17.94 20.04
C LYS A 26 -5.78 16.84 19.17
N TYR A 27 -6.03 16.83 17.86
CA TYR A 27 -5.47 15.84 16.93
C TYR A 27 -3.94 15.87 16.85
N ILE A 28 -3.32 17.05 16.87
CA ILE A 28 -1.84 17.16 16.91
C ILE A 28 -1.23 16.83 18.28
N ARG A 29 -2.03 16.82 19.36
CA ARG A 29 -1.59 16.51 20.74
C ARG A 29 -2.02 15.10 21.18
N THR A 30 -2.81 14.41 20.37
CA THR A 30 -3.22 13.04 20.61
C THR A 30 -2.24 12.14 19.87
N ASP A 31 -1.54 11.30 20.61
CA ASP A 31 -0.51 10.40 20.08
C ASP A 31 -1.09 9.34 19.10
N ASP A 32 -2.42 9.15 19.09
CA ASP A 32 -3.12 8.26 18.15
C ASP A 32 -3.08 8.75 16.69
N GLY A 33 -2.96 10.07 16.45
CA GLY A 33 -2.96 10.64 15.10
C GLY A 33 -1.64 10.49 14.37
N VAL A 34 -0.52 10.55 15.11
CA VAL A 34 0.84 10.42 14.57
C VAL A 34 1.17 8.95 14.32
N THR A 35 0.77 8.05 15.22
CA THR A 35 0.95 6.60 15.03
C THR A 35 0.20 6.07 13.81
N ALA A 36 -1.03 6.54 13.53
CA ALA A 36 -1.78 6.09 12.35
C ALA A 36 -1.09 6.45 11.01
N VAL A 37 -0.48 7.64 10.91
CA VAL A 37 0.22 8.09 9.70
C VAL A 37 1.55 7.35 9.52
N GLU A 38 2.26 7.06 10.61
CA GLU A 38 3.50 6.29 10.58
C GLU A 38 3.26 4.86 10.10
N TYR A 39 2.26 4.16 10.65
CA TYR A 39 1.93 2.82 10.15
C TYR A 39 1.40 2.85 8.71
N ALA A 40 0.68 3.90 8.31
CA ALA A 40 0.19 4.03 6.94
C ALA A 40 1.33 4.14 5.90
N ILE A 41 2.34 4.97 6.17
CA ILE A 41 3.48 5.10 5.25
C ILE A 41 4.36 3.84 5.25
N VAL A 42 4.51 3.17 6.40
CA VAL A 42 5.22 1.88 6.49
C VAL A 42 4.52 0.82 5.65
N VAL A 43 3.20 0.68 5.78
CA VAL A 43 2.41 -0.29 4.98
C VAL A 43 2.51 0.03 3.49
N ALA A 44 2.47 1.30 3.10
CA ALA A 44 2.64 1.71 1.70
C ALA A 44 4.04 1.34 1.16
N GLY A 45 5.09 1.55 1.95
CA GLY A 45 6.46 1.16 1.59
C GLY A 45 6.62 -0.35 1.45
N VAL A 46 6.09 -1.12 2.38
CA VAL A 46 6.10 -2.59 2.31
C VAL A 46 5.32 -3.09 1.10
N ALA A 47 4.14 -2.53 0.82
CA ALA A 47 3.34 -2.90 -0.33
C ALA A 47 4.07 -2.66 -1.66
N ALA A 48 4.78 -1.52 -1.79
CA ALA A 48 5.57 -1.22 -2.99
C ALA A 48 6.68 -2.26 -3.21
N ILE A 49 7.38 -2.66 -2.15
CA ILE A 49 8.43 -3.69 -2.22
C ILE A 49 7.83 -5.04 -2.61
N VAL A 50 6.71 -5.44 -1.99
CA VAL A 50 6.02 -6.69 -2.29
C VAL A 50 5.58 -6.74 -3.76
N ILE A 51 4.98 -5.67 -4.28
CA ILE A 51 4.58 -5.58 -5.69
C ILE A 51 5.80 -5.67 -6.61
N THR A 52 6.93 -5.06 -6.25
CA THR A 52 8.14 -5.11 -7.07
C THR A 52 8.74 -6.51 -7.14
N ILE A 53 8.71 -7.26 -6.03
CA ILE A 53 9.34 -8.58 -5.95
C ILE A 53 8.41 -9.69 -6.47
N PHE A 54 7.13 -9.62 -6.10
CA PHE A 54 6.13 -10.67 -6.32
C PHE A 54 5.07 -10.30 -7.37
N GLY A 55 5.10 -9.08 -7.90
CA GLY A 55 4.22 -8.67 -8.98
C GLY A 55 4.54 -9.37 -10.30
N THR A 56 3.68 -9.17 -11.28
CA THR A 56 3.84 -9.75 -12.61
C THR A 56 5.12 -9.23 -13.29
N GLY A 57 5.95 -10.15 -13.79
CA GLY A 57 7.28 -9.86 -14.31
C GLY A 57 8.31 -9.55 -13.22
N GLY A 58 7.99 -9.85 -11.96
CA GLY A 58 8.91 -9.69 -10.83
C GLY A 58 9.95 -10.80 -10.78
N PRO A 59 11.06 -10.59 -10.04
CA PRO A 59 12.15 -11.56 -9.92
C PRO A 59 11.71 -12.95 -9.46
N VAL A 60 10.69 -13.03 -8.59
CA VAL A 60 10.17 -14.31 -8.10
C VAL A 60 9.48 -15.09 -9.21
N GLU A 61 8.69 -14.42 -10.06
CA GLU A 61 8.06 -15.04 -11.21
C GLU A 61 9.11 -15.59 -12.19
N ASP A 62 10.14 -14.80 -12.50
CA ASP A 62 11.22 -15.21 -13.39
C ASP A 62 11.97 -16.44 -12.88
N VAL A 63 12.29 -16.48 -11.58
CA VAL A 63 12.96 -17.62 -10.96
C VAL A 63 12.09 -18.87 -10.99
N LEU A 64 10.79 -18.74 -10.69
CA LEU A 64 9.85 -19.85 -10.74
C LEU A 64 9.70 -20.37 -12.18
N ASN A 65 9.48 -19.49 -13.14
CA ASN A 65 9.35 -19.85 -14.56
C ASN A 65 10.60 -20.53 -15.09
N THR A 66 11.78 -20.01 -14.76
CA THR A 66 13.06 -20.59 -15.15
C THR A 66 13.25 -21.97 -14.53
N THR A 67 12.96 -22.10 -13.24
CA THR A 67 13.07 -23.38 -12.52
C THR A 67 12.17 -24.44 -13.13
N PHE A 68 10.89 -24.12 -13.35
CA PHE A 68 9.94 -25.06 -13.93
C PHE A 68 10.22 -25.38 -15.40
N THR A 69 10.71 -24.41 -16.17
CA THR A 69 11.14 -24.65 -17.56
C THR A 69 12.34 -25.61 -17.61
N ASN A 70 13.33 -25.40 -16.76
CA ASN A 70 14.49 -26.28 -16.64
C ASN A 70 14.10 -27.68 -16.18
N LEU A 71 13.19 -27.78 -15.21
CA LEU A 71 12.66 -29.05 -14.74
C LEU A 71 11.91 -29.78 -15.86
N LYS A 72 11.03 -29.09 -16.59
CA LYS A 72 10.30 -29.64 -17.73
C LYS A 72 11.28 -30.15 -18.79
N SER A 73 12.28 -29.37 -19.16
CA SER A 73 13.29 -29.77 -20.14
C SER A 73 14.04 -31.04 -19.69
N LYS A 74 14.48 -31.10 -18.43
CA LYS A 74 15.13 -32.31 -17.88
C LYS A 74 14.21 -33.52 -17.92
N ILE A 75 12.96 -33.39 -17.51
CA ILE A 75 11.98 -34.49 -17.52
C ILE A 75 11.72 -34.96 -18.95
N THR A 76 11.47 -34.04 -19.89
CA THR A 76 11.26 -34.39 -21.30
C THR A 76 12.48 -35.05 -21.91
N SER A 77 13.69 -34.59 -21.60
CA SER A 77 14.93 -35.24 -22.06
C SER A 77 15.11 -36.64 -21.47
N THR A 78 14.79 -36.85 -20.19
CA THR A 78 14.87 -38.18 -19.56
C THR A 78 13.81 -39.14 -20.12
N ILE A 79 12.59 -38.67 -20.38
CA ILE A 79 11.49 -39.48 -20.93
C ILE A 79 11.68 -39.74 -22.44
N GLY A 80 12.16 -38.75 -23.19
CA GLY A 80 12.37 -38.82 -24.64
C GLY A 80 13.72 -39.40 -25.07
N GLY A 81 14.73 -39.38 -24.18
CA GLY A 81 16.07 -39.94 -24.41
C GLY A 81 16.18 -41.46 -24.24
N GLY A 82 15.07 -42.14 -23.96
CA GLY A 82 15.01 -43.61 -23.85
C GLY A 82 14.65 -44.35 -25.14
N GLY A 83 14.54 -43.68 -26.30
CA GLY A 83 13.99 -44.34 -27.49
C GLY A 83 14.24 -43.64 -28.81
N THR A 84 15.50 -43.54 -29.25
CA THR A 84 15.79 -43.64 -30.69
C THR A 84 16.64 -44.87 -30.92
N PRO A 85 16.06 -46.00 -31.37
CA PRO A 85 16.87 -47.08 -31.94
C PRO A 85 17.61 -46.52 -33.15
N SER A 86 18.95 -46.54 -33.10
CA SER A 86 19.78 -46.32 -34.28
C SER A 86 19.49 -47.44 -35.28
N PRO A 87 19.29 -47.16 -36.59
CA PRO A 87 19.43 -48.18 -37.62
C PRO A 87 20.84 -48.76 -37.65
#